data_AF-A0A8J8TNY8-F1
#
_entry.id   AF-A0A8J8TNY8-F1
#
_cell.length_a   1.000
_cell.length_b   1.000
_cell.length_c   1.000
_cell.angle_alpha   90.00
_cell.angle_beta   90.00
_cell.angle_gamma   90.00
#
_symmetry.space_group_name_H-M   'P 1'
#
loop_
_entity.id
_entity.type
_entity.pdbx_description
1 polymer ?
#
loop_
_entity_poly.entity_id
_entity_poly.type
_entity_poly.pdbx_seq_one_letter_code
_entity_poly.pdbx_strand_id
1 'polypeptide(L)'
;MSLEDTILVFALSLLVGTVAILAGVRLVLDTDAGVPNAALTALIGALAWAVASYFVGWIPILGVLSMLVIWIGVVNWRYPGGWGTAVAIGFVAWLVAVGIVYAFATVGIVAPEVLGVPGV
;
A
#
# COMPACT_ATOMS: atom_id res chain seq x y z
N MET A 1 8.05 9.57 -18.51
CA MET A 1 8.85 8.65 -17.68
C MET A 1 9.40 7.57 -18.58
N SER A 2 10.66 7.18 -18.42
CA SER A 2 11.21 6.05 -19.16
C SER A 2 10.69 4.72 -18.60
N LEU A 3 10.90 3.62 -19.33
CA LEU A 3 10.57 2.28 -18.83
C LEU A 3 11.38 1.93 -17.56
N GLU A 4 12.65 2.33 -17.54
CA GLU A 4 13.58 2.13 -16.43
C GLU A 4 13.07 2.83 -15.17
N ASP A 5 12.66 4.10 -15.29
CA ASP A 5 12.06 4.86 -14.18
C ASP A 5 10.80 4.18 -13.65
N THR A 6 9.97 3.65 -14.56
CA THR A 6 8.70 2.99 -14.20
C THR A 6 8.95 1.71 -13.42
N ILE A 7 9.91 0.89 -13.86
CA ILE A 7 10.30 -0.34 -13.17
C ILE A 7 10.88 -0.03 -11.80
N LEU A 8 11.74 0.99 -11.70
CA LEU A 8 12.36 1.39 -10.44
C LEU A 8 11.30 1.88 -9.44
N VAL A 9 10.40 2.77 -9.86
CA VAL A 9 9.32 3.28 -9.00
C VAL A 9 8.40 2.14 -8.55
N PHE A 10 8.06 1.22 -9.46
CA PHE A 10 7.27 0.04 -9.11
C PHE A 10 7.98 -0.84 -8.07
N ALA A 11 9.27 -1.14 -8.27
CA ALA A 11 10.05 -1.97 -7.34
C ALA A 11 10.17 -1.33 -5.95
N LEU A 12 10.43 -0.02 -5.88
CA LEU A 12 10.48 0.72 -4.63
C LEU A 12 9.11 0.75 -3.94
N SER A 13 8.05 1.00 -4.70
CA SER A 13 6.67 0.99 -4.16
C SER A 13 6.29 -0.38 -3.62
N LEU A 14 6.67 -1.45 -4.32
CA LEU A 14 6.44 -2.82 -3.89
C LEU A 14 7.22 -3.14 -2.60
N LEU A 15 8.46 -2.66 -2.49
CA LEU A 15 9.27 -2.81 -1.28
C LEU A 15 8.62 -2.10 -0.09
N VAL A 16 8.22 -0.83 -0.27
CA VAL A 16 7.51 -0.06 0.77
C VAL A 16 6.21 -0.76 1.17
N GLY A 17 5.41 -1.21 0.20
CA GLY A 17 4.19 -1.97 0.45
C GLY A 17 4.43 -3.27 1.21
N THR A 18 5.52 -3.98 0.89
CA THR A 18 5.93 -5.21 1.59
C THR A 18 6.24 -4.93 3.06
N VAL A 19 7.07 -3.92 3.33
CA VAL A 19 7.45 -3.53 4.70
C VAL A 19 6.23 -3.06 5.49
N ALA A 20 5.38 -2.25 4.87
CA ALA A 20 4.14 -1.76 5.45
C ALA A 20 3.19 -2.89 5.87
N ILE A 21 2.91 -3.84 4.97
CA ILE A 21 2.05 -4.99 5.27
C ILE A 21 2.69 -5.87 6.33
N LEU A 22 4.00 -6.12 6.26
CA LEU A 22 4.72 -6.91 7.25
C LEU A 22 4.56 -6.33 8.66
N ALA A 23 4.74 -5.01 8.80
CA ALA A 23 4.56 -4.29 10.05
C ALA A 23 3.10 -4.36 10.54
N GLY A 24 2.14 -4.12 9.65
CA GLY A 24 0.71 -4.19 9.98
C GLY A 24 0.28 -5.56 10.49
N VAL A 25 0.69 -6.63 9.82
CA VAL A 25 0.35 -7.99 10.22
C VAL A 25 1.00 -8.35 11.55
N ARG A 26 2.29 -8.05 11.73
CA ARG A 26 2.99 -8.35 12.99
C ARG A 26 2.40 -7.60 14.17
N LEU A 27 2.02 -6.34 13.99
CA LEU A 27 1.46 -5.53 15.06
C LEU A 27 0.02 -5.96 15.44
N VAL A 28 -0.79 -6.36 14.46
CA VAL A 28 -2.22 -6.64 14.68
C VAL A 28 -2.48 -8.10 15.04
N LEU A 29 -1.82 -9.03 14.37
CA LEU A 29 -2.06 -10.47 14.55
C LEU A 29 -1.08 -11.12 15.54
N ASP A 30 -0.02 -10.42 15.94
CA ASP A 30 1.05 -10.96 16.82
C ASP A 30 1.59 -12.32 16.33
N THR A 31 1.69 -12.45 15.00
CA THR A 31 2.24 -13.64 14.34
C THR A 31 3.48 -13.29 13.54
N ASP A 32 4.38 -14.27 13.39
CA ASP A 32 5.51 -14.20 12.48
C ASP A 32 5.03 -14.24 11.03
N ALA A 33 4.59 -13.08 10.53
CA ALA A 33 4.35 -12.89 9.12
C ALA A 33 5.67 -13.01 8.36
N GLY A 34 5.72 -13.93 7.40
CA GLY A 34 6.86 -14.10 6.51
C GLY A 34 6.92 -13.00 5.46
N VAL A 35 8.14 -12.51 5.16
CA VAL A 35 8.40 -11.50 4.11
C VAL A 35 7.83 -11.92 2.74
N PRO A 36 7.98 -13.17 2.26
CA PRO A 36 7.40 -13.57 0.97
C PRO A 36 5.87 -13.45 0.93
N ASN A 37 5.20 -13.74 2.05
CA ASN A 37 3.75 -13.66 2.14
C ASN A 37 3.26 -12.19 2.07
N ALA A 38 3.96 -11.29 2.76
CA ALA A 38 3.69 -9.84 2.71
C ALA A 38 3.98 -9.24 1.33
N ALA A 39 5.08 -9.64 0.69
CA ALA A 39 5.43 -9.17 -0.66
C ALA A 39 4.38 -9.61 -1.69
N LEU A 40 3.93 -10.87 -1.61
CA LEU A 40 2.87 -11.37 -2.48
C LEU A 40 1.54 -10.64 -2.25
N THR A 41 1.18 -10.35 -0.99
CA THR A 41 0.00 -9.54 -0.69
C THR A 41 0.15 -8.11 -1.25
N ALA A 42 1.31 -7.48 -1.11
CA ALA A 42 1.56 -6.15 -1.67
C ALA A 42 1.42 -6.15 -3.20
N LEU A 43 1.96 -7.17 -3.87
CA LEU A 43 1.87 -7.33 -5.32
C LEU A 43 0.41 -7.51 -5.77
N ILE A 44 -0.33 -8.42 -5.13
CA ILE A 44 -1.75 -8.66 -5.44
C ILE A 44 -2.57 -7.40 -5.17
N GLY A 45 -2.31 -6.71 -4.06
CA GLY A 45 -2.95 -5.46 -3.70
C GLY A 45 -2.71 -4.36 -4.73
N ALA A 46 -1.47 -4.22 -5.21
CA ALA A 46 -1.12 -3.26 -6.26
C ALA A 46 -1.82 -3.58 -7.59
N LEU A 47 -1.87 -4.85 -7.99
CA LEU A 47 -2.60 -5.28 -9.18
C LEU A 47 -4.10 -5.04 -9.05
N ALA A 48 -4.70 -5.41 -7.92
CA ALA A 48 -6.11 -5.19 -7.64
C ALA A 48 -6.45 -3.69 -7.65
N TRP A 49 -5.58 -2.86 -7.07
CA TRP A 49 -5.72 -1.40 -7.08
C TRP A 49 -5.64 -0.83 -8.51
N ALA A 50 -4.67 -1.27 -9.32
CA ALA A 50 -4.52 -0.81 -10.70
C ALA A 50 -5.75 -1.17 -11.56
N VAL A 51 -6.24 -2.41 -11.43
CA VAL A 51 -7.45 -2.88 -12.12
C VAL A 51 -8.68 -2.08 -11.64
N ALA A 52 -8.86 -1.92 -10.33
CA ALA A 52 -9.98 -1.16 -9.79
C ALA A 52 -9.94 0.32 -10.22
N SER A 53 -8.76 0.94 -10.19
CA SER A 53 -8.56 2.32 -10.63
C SER A 53 -8.98 2.50 -12.09
N TYR A 54 -8.70 1.53 -12.97
CA TYR A 54 -9.08 1.58 -14.37
C TYR A 54 -10.62 1.57 -14.56
N PHE A 55 -11.35 0.76 -13.80
CA PHE A 55 -12.80 0.62 -13.97
C PHE A 55 -13.63 1.66 -13.21
N VAL A 56 -13.24 2.01 -11.98
CA VAL A 56 -14.05 2.84 -11.07
C VAL A 56 -13.34 4.09 -10.55
N GLY A 57 -12.03 4.24 -10.78
CA GLY A 57 -11.24 5.35 -10.22
C GLY A 57 -11.65 6.75 -10.74
N TRP A 58 -12.37 6.82 -11.85
CA TRP A 58 -12.92 8.07 -12.39
C TRP A 58 -14.13 8.58 -11.60
N ILE A 59 -14.78 7.74 -10.79
CA ILE A 59 -15.92 8.12 -9.96
C ILE A 59 -15.39 8.67 -8.64
N PRO A 60 -15.64 9.94 -8.25
CA PRO A 60 -14.93 10.60 -7.16
C PRO A 60 -14.94 9.82 -5.82
N ILE A 61 -16.03 9.87 -5.06
CA ILE A 61 -16.10 9.22 -3.74
C ILE A 61 -16.21 7.70 -3.90
N LEU A 62 -17.02 7.23 -4.84
CA LEU A 62 -17.27 5.80 -5.02
C LEU A 62 -16.02 5.05 -5.49
N GLY A 63 -15.19 5.65 -6.36
CA GLY A 63 -13.94 5.04 -6.81
C GLY A 63 -12.99 4.82 -5.65
N VAL A 64 -12.74 5.86 -4.86
CA VAL A 64 -11.86 5.78 -3.68
C VAL A 64 -12.36 4.75 -2.67
N LEU A 65 -13.65 4.79 -2.31
CA LEU A 65 -14.22 3.84 -1.34
C LEU A 65 -14.16 2.39 -1.87
N SER A 66 -14.47 2.18 -3.15
CA SER A 66 -14.44 0.86 -3.77
C SER A 66 -13.03 0.29 -3.82
N MET A 67 -12.04 1.12 -4.18
CA MET A 67 -10.63 0.74 -4.22
C MET A 67 -10.10 0.39 -2.82
N LEU A 68 -10.49 1.16 -1.79
CA LEU A 68 -10.18 0.82 -0.39
C LEU A 68 -10.80 -0.51 0.04
N VAL A 69 -12.08 -0.74 -0.27
CA VAL A 69 -12.75 -2.02 0.06
C VAL A 69 -12.09 -3.18 -0.66
N ILE A 70 -11.72 -3.03 -1.94
CA ILE A 70 -11.01 -4.05 -2.71
C ILE A 70 -9.66 -4.37 -2.07
N TRP A 71 -8.89 -3.35 -1.71
CA TRP A 71 -7.58 -3.53 -1.10
C TRP A 71 -7.68 -4.21 0.28
N ILE A 72 -8.62 -3.77 1.13
CA ILE A 72 -8.92 -4.44 2.41
C ILE A 72 -9.38 -5.88 2.16
N GLY A 73 -10.17 -6.10 1.11
CA GLY A 73 -10.60 -7.44 0.68
C GLY A 73 -9.43 -8.35 0.33
N VAL A 74 -8.40 -7.84 -0.36
CA VAL A 74 -7.15 -8.58 -0.62
C VAL A 74 -6.47 -8.95 0.70
N VAL A 75 -6.35 -8.01 1.65
CA VAL A 75 -5.74 -8.28 2.96
C VAL A 75 -6.56 -9.33 3.73
N ASN A 76 -7.88 -9.21 3.76
CA ASN A 76 -8.79 -10.15 4.41
C ASN A 76 -8.75 -11.56 3.78
N TRP A 77 -8.52 -11.65 2.47
CA TRP A 77 -8.35 -12.93 1.80
C TRP A 77 -7.00 -13.58 2.11
N ARG A 78 -5.97 -12.77 2.36
CA ARG A 78 -4.58 -13.21 2.54
C ARG A 78 -4.19 -13.47 4.00
N TYR A 79 -4.93 -12.90 4.96
CA TYR A 79 -4.65 -13.03 6.39
C TYR A 79 -5.92 -13.43 7.17
N PRO A 80 -5.79 -14.27 8.22
CA PRO A 80 -6.92 -14.64 9.06
C PRO A 80 -7.40 -13.46 9.91
N GLY A 81 -8.59 -13.59 10.52
CA GLY A 81 -9.14 -12.61 11.47
C GLY A 81 -10.29 -11.76 10.93
N GLY A 82 -10.69 -11.94 9.68
CA GLY A 82 -11.85 -11.27 9.10
C GLY A 82 -11.64 -9.78 8.81
N TRP A 83 -12.70 -9.12 8.34
CA TRP A 83 -12.64 -7.75 7.84
C TRP A 83 -12.14 -6.72 8.85
N GLY A 84 -12.54 -6.83 10.13
CA GLY A 84 -12.07 -5.91 11.16
C GLY A 84 -10.56 -5.95 11.36
N THR A 85 -9.98 -7.15 11.36
CA THR A 85 -8.53 -7.35 11.41
C THR A 85 -7.85 -6.82 10.16
N ALA A 86 -8.41 -7.08 8.97
CA ALA A 86 -7.87 -6.58 7.71
C ALA A 86 -7.86 -5.05 7.64
N VAL A 87 -8.89 -4.39 8.15
CA VAL A 87 -8.94 -2.92 8.30
C VAL A 87 -7.81 -2.44 9.22
N ALA A 88 -7.63 -3.09 10.38
CA ALA A 88 -6.57 -2.71 11.31
C ALA A 88 -5.16 -2.90 10.70
N ILE A 89 -4.91 -4.05 10.06
CA ILE A 89 -3.65 -4.31 9.33
C ILE A 89 -3.44 -3.23 8.26
N GLY A 90 -4.48 -2.94 7.49
CA GLY A 90 -4.42 -1.97 6.41
C GLY A 90 -4.13 -0.56 6.90
N PHE A 91 -4.75 -0.16 8.01
CA PHE A 91 -4.51 1.14 8.63
C PHE A 91 -3.07 1.27 9.14
N VAL A 92 -2.53 0.25 9.83
CA VAL A 92 -1.13 0.26 10.28
C VAL A 92 -0.18 0.27 9.09
N ALA A 93 -0.44 -0.53 8.07
CA ALA A 93 0.37 -0.56 6.85
C ALA A 93 0.40 0.82 6.18
N TRP A 94 -0.74 1.49 6.10
CA TRP A 94 -0.82 2.86 5.57
C TRP A 94 0.04 3.83 6.40
N LEU A 95 -0.05 3.82 7.73
CA LEU A 95 0.78 4.66 8.60
C LEU A 95 2.28 4.40 8.38
N VAL A 96 2.68 3.14 8.26
CA VAL A 96 4.08 2.76 8.03
C VAL A 96 4.54 3.23 6.64
N ALA A 97 3.74 3.04 5.61
CA ALA A 97 4.06 3.50 4.25
C ALA A 97 4.22 5.03 4.22
N VAL A 98 3.28 5.77 4.82
CA VAL A 98 3.35 7.23 4.95
C VAL A 98 4.62 7.64 5.70
N GLY A 99 4.94 6.96 6.80
CA GLY A 99 6.16 7.22 7.58
C GLY A 99 7.43 7.01 6.76
N ILE A 100 7.51 5.94 5.95
CA ILE A 100 8.66 5.68 5.07
C ILE A 100 8.78 6.75 3.99
N VAL A 101 7.69 7.08 3.30
CA VAL A 101 7.73 8.09 2.23
C VAL A 101 8.07 9.47 2.81
N TYR A 102 7.52 9.82 3.97
CA TYR A 102 7.87 11.05 4.67
C TYR A 102 9.35 11.09 5.05
N ALA A 103 9.89 10.00 5.61
CA ALA A 103 11.31 9.91 5.94
C ALA A 103 12.21 10.06 4.71
N PHE A 104 11.81 9.52 3.55
CA PHE A 104 12.55 9.74 2.30
C PHE A 104 12.43 11.17 1.77
N ALA A 105 11.28 11.82 1.96
CA ALA A 105 11.11 13.22 1.60
C ALA A 105 12.01 14.14 2.46
N THR A 106 12.16 13.87 3.77
CA THR A 106 12.98 14.71 4.65
C THR A 106 14.48 14.63 4.36
N VAL A 107 14.96 13.53 3.79
CA VAL A 107 16.38 13.37 3.37
C VAL A 107 16.61 13.69 1.89
N GLY A 108 15.60 14.23 1.18
CA GLY A 108 15.72 14.69 -0.20
C GLY A 108 15.76 13.59 -1.26
N ILE A 109 15.33 12.36 -0.93
CA ILE A 109 15.27 11.24 -1.88
C ILE A 109 13.99 11.29 -2.73
N VAL A 110 12.89 11.84 -2.17
CA VAL A 110 11.60 11.96 -2.85
C VAL A 110 11.15 13.41 -2.80
N ALA A 111 10.61 13.93 -3.91
CA ALA A 111 10.13 15.30 -3.96
C ALA A 111 8.84 15.47 -3.12
N PRO A 112 8.66 16.58 -2.38
CA PRO A 112 7.48 16.80 -1.54
C PRO A 112 6.15 16.69 -2.29
N GLU A 113 6.14 16.98 -3.58
CA GLU A 113 4.95 16.87 -4.43
C GLU A 113 4.38 15.44 -4.49
N VAL A 114 5.21 14.40 -4.25
CA VAL A 114 4.78 12.99 -4.20
C VAL A 114 3.92 12.69 -2.97
N LEU A 115 4.02 13.51 -1.91
CA LEU A 115 3.17 13.42 -0.72
C LEU A 115 1.81 14.12 -0.90
N GLY A 116 1.54 14.68 -2.09
CA GLY A 116 0.33 15.46 -2.33
C GLY A 116 0.31 16.81 -1.60
N VAL A 117 1.48 17.31 -1.18
CA VAL A 117 1.67 18.66 -0.62
C VAL A 117 2.03 19.60 -1.78
N PRO A 118 1.14 20.50 -2.22
CA PRO A 118 1.45 21.45 -3.28
C PRO A 118 2.31 22.59 -2.73
N GLY A 119 3.42 22.90 -3.41
CA GLY A 119 4.16 24.16 -3.26
C GLY A 119 5.24 24.16 -2.17
N VAL A 120 6.45 23.78 -2.56
CA VAL A 120 7.56 24.73 -2.49
C VAL A 120 7.72 25.40 -3.84
#